data_AF-A0A366EII8-F1
#
_entry.id   AF-A0A366EII8-F1
#
_cell.length_a   1.000
_cell.length_b   1.000
_cell.length_c   1.000
_cell.angle_alpha   90.00
_cell.angle_beta   90.00
_cell.angle_gamma   90.00
#
_symmetry.space_group_name_H-M   'P 1'
#
loop_
_entity.id
_entity.type
_entity.pdbx_description
1 polymer ?
#
loop_
_entity_poly.entity_id
_entity_poly.type
_entity_poly.pdbx_seq_one_letter_code
_entity_poly.pdbx_strand_id
1 'polypeptide(L)'
;MRIPTIAVAAFLFAPAAAGASETYTVDRWPQDIDTIPCSAWDHYPDGSWALRGSVKLGASVIDNIGFNRGDSSARLLDRKCGKK
;
A
#
# COMPACT_ATOMS: atom_id res chain seq x y z
N MET A 1 -10.18 -10.34 55.05
CA MET A 1 -10.66 -9.52 53.93
C MET A 1 -9.43 -9.13 53.11
N ARG A 2 -9.21 -9.75 51.94
CA ARG A 2 -8.02 -9.51 51.11
C ARG A 2 -8.40 -8.59 49.95
N ILE A 3 -7.71 -7.46 49.86
CA ILE A 3 -7.93 -6.40 48.86
C ILE A 3 -7.45 -6.93 47.50
N PRO A 4 -8.27 -6.95 46.44
CA PRO A 4 -7.80 -7.36 45.13
C PRO A 4 -6.99 -6.23 44.50
N THR A 5 -5.73 -6.51 44.20
CA THR A 5 -4.83 -5.63 43.44
C THR A 5 -5.35 -5.50 42.01
N ILE A 6 -5.94 -4.37 41.66
CA ILE A 6 -6.40 -4.07 40.30
C ILE A 6 -5.17 -3.79 39.42
N ALA A 7 -4.80 -4.73 38.57
CA ALA A 7 -3.79 -4.53 37.54
C ALA A 7 -4.38 -3.67 36.42
N VAL A 8 -3.96 -2.40 36.35
CA VAL A 8 -4.30 -1.49 35.26
C VAL A 8 -3.50 -1.90 34.03
N ALA A 9 -4.16 -2.57 33.08
CA ALA A 9 -3.59 -2.85 31.77
C ALA A 9 -3.51 -1.53 30.98
N ALA A 10 -2.31 -0.97 30.90
CA ALA A 10 -2.02 0.20 30.07
C ALA A 10 -2.11 -0.21 28.58
N PHE A 11 -3.26 0.06 27.96
CA PHE A 11 -3.41 0.02 26.51
C PHE A 11 -2.57 1.17 25.91
N LEU A 12 -1.36 0.84 25.45
CA LEU A 12 -0.55 1.72 24.63
C LEU A 12 -1.27 1.93 23.29
N PHE A 13 -1.95 3.06 23.14
CA PHE A 13 -2.42 3.54 21.86
C PHE A 13 -1.20 3.90 21.01
N ALA A 14 -0.77 2.97 20.15
CA ALA A 14 0.17 3.30 19.08
C ALA A 14 -0.55 4.20 18.07
N PRO A 15 0.01 5.37 17.69
CA PRO A 15 -0.58 6.20 16.66
C PRO A 15 -0.47 5.45 15.32
N ALA A 16 -1.62 5.07 14.75
CA ALA A 16 -1.68 4.60 13.38
C ALA A 16 -1.27 5.77 12.46
N ALA A 17 -0.07 5.70 11.89
CA ALA A 17 0.36 6.62 10.85
C ALA A 17 -0.52 6.39 9.62
N ALA A 18 -1.60 7.18 9.50
CA ALA A 18 -2.33 7.31 8.26
C ALA A 18 -1.39 7.95 7.24
N GLY A 19 -0.73 7.13 6.42
CA GLY A 19 0.09 7.60 5.31
C GLY A 19 -0.80 8.40 4.37
N ALA A 20 -0.46 9.67 4.15
CA ALA A 20 -1.18 10.51 3.21
C ALA A 20 -1.23 9.82 1.83
N SER A 21 -2.43 9.75 1.23
CA SER A 21 -2.60 9.22 -0.12
C SER A 21 -1.85 10.11 -1.12
N GLU A 22 -0.74 9.63 -1.66
CA GLU A 22 0.09 10.36 -2.62
C GLU A 22 -0.47 10.20 -4.04
N THR A 23 -0.35 11.24 -4.86
CA THR A 23 -0.73 11.17 -6.29
C THR A 23 0.53 11.14 -7.16
N TYR A 24 0.72 10.04 -7.87
CA TYR A 24 1.86 9.83 -8.76
C TYR A 24 1.50 10.27 -10.18
N THR A 25 2.22 11.24 -10.74
CA THR A 25 1.99 11.68 -12.12
C THR A 25 2.76 10.78 -13.09
N VAL A 26 2.08 10.25 -14.09
CA VAL A 26 2.66 9.39 -15.13
C VAL A 26 2.19 9.83 -16.51
N ASP A 27 2.95 9.49 -17.55
CA ASP A 27 2.62 9.83 -18.93
C ASP A 27 1.87 8.71 -19.64
N ARG A 28 2.13 7.45 -19.27
CA ARG A 28 1.52 6.25 -19.85
C ARG A 28 1.19 5.20 -18.80
N TRP A 29 -0.05 4.74 -18.80
CA TRP A 29 -0.53 3.73 -17.88
C TRP A 29 -0.98 2.46 -18.62
N PRO A 30 -0.59 1.25 -18.16
CA PRO A 30 0.23 0.92 -16.98
C PRO A 30 1.73 0.81 -17.24
N GLN A 31 2.24 1.29 -18.39
CA GLN A 31 3.65 1.11 -18.78
C GLN A 31 4.63 1.77 -17.81
N ASP A 32 4.27 2.91 -17.25
CA ASP A 32 5.14 3.69 -16.35
C ASP A 32 4.97 3.27 -14.87
N ILE A 33 4.46 2.06 -14.59
CA ILE A 33 4.40 1.47 -13.23
C ILE A 33 5.76 1.49 -12.53
N ASP A 34 6.84 1.40 -13.30
CA ASP A 34 8.21 1.37 -12.81
C ASP A 34 8.70 2.73 -12.28
N THR A 35 8.02 3.83 -12.61
CA THR A 35 8.32 5.16 -12.07
C THR A 35 7.82 5.34 -10.64
N ILE A 36 6.82 4.57 -10.22
CA ILE A 36 6.24 4.62 -8.88
C ILE A 36 7.14 3.83 -7.90
N PRO A 37 7.53 4.41 -6.74
CA PRO A 37 8.42 3.74 -5.80
C PRO A 37 7.78 2.50 -5.17
N CYS A 38 8.57 1.47 -4.87
CA CYS A 38 8.06 0.23 -4.26
C CYS A 38 7.43 0.44 -2.87
N SER A 39 7.76 1.53 -2.19
CA SER A 39 7.07 1.93 -0.95
C SER A 39 5.63 2.35 -1.20
N ALA A 40 5.25 2.77 -2.40
CA ALA A 40 3.87 3.12 -2.70
C ALA A 40 2.96 1.90 -2.86
N TRP A 41 3.52 0.70 -2.97
CA TRP A 41 2.77 -0.50 -3.29
C TRP A 41 2.63 -1.41 -2.06
N ASP A 42 1.40 -1.82 -1.79
CA ASP A 42 1.09 -2.88 -0.85
C ASP A 42 1.05 -4.21 -1.58
N HIS A 43 1.81 -5.18 -1.08
CA HIS A 43 1.78 -6.56 -1.55
C HIS A 43 1.01 -7.40 -0.54
N TYR A 44 -0.03 -8.08 -1.01
CA TYR A 44 -0.86 -8.92 -0.16
C TYR A 44 -0.42 -10.38 -0.20
N PRO A 45 -0.71 -11.18 0.85
CA PRO A 45 -0.32 -12.59 0.90
C PRO A 45 -0.91 -13.47 -0.21
N ASP A 46 -2.01 -13.06 -0.84
CA ASP A 46 -2.60 -13.76 -1.98
C ASP A 46 -1.81 -13.54 -3.30
N GLY A 47 -0.83 -12.63 -3.30
CA GLY A 47 -0.03 -12.26 -4.46
C GLY A 47 -0.65 -11.14 -5.29
N SER A 48 -1.68 -10.47 -4.78
CA SER A 48 -2.21 -9.23 -5.35
C SER A 48 -1.40 -8.02 -4.88
N TRP A 49 -1.49 -6.94 -5.66
CA TRP A 49 -0.84 -5.66 -5.37
C TRP A 49 -1.85 -4.54 -5.40
N ALA A 50 -1.71 -3.55 -4.51
CA ALA A 50 -2.48 -2.30 -4.56
C ALA A 50 -1.59 -1.08 -4.39
N LEU A 51 -1.98 0.02 -5.03
CA LEU A 51 -1.31 1.30 -4.87
C LEU A 51 -1.87 2.04 -3.66
N ARG A 52 -0.99 2.49 -2.77
CA ARG A 52 -1.28 3.41 -1.66
C ARG A 52 -1.33 4.84 -2.17
N GLY A 53 -2.35 5.14 -2.95
CA GLY A 53 -2.53 6.46 -3.54
C GLY A 53 -3.21 6.38 -4.91
N SER A 54 -2.94 7.41 -5.70
CA SER A 54 -3.63 7.64 -6.97
C SER A 54 -2.61 7.87 -8.08
N VAL A 55 -3.03 7.66 -9.33
CA VAL A 55 -2.22 7.99 -10.50
C VAL A 55 -2.87 9.13 -11.25
N LYS A 56 -2.11 10.18 -11.55
CA LYS A 56 -2.53 11.24 -12.45
C LYS A 56 -2.01 10.96 -13.86
N LEU A 57 -2.92 10.79 -14.80
CA LEU A 57 -2.65 10.59 -16.23
C LEU A 57 -3.28 11.74 -17.02
N GLY A 58 -2.47 12.71 -17.43
CA GLY A 58 -2.95 13.95 -18.06
C GLY A 58 -3.89 14.73 -17.13
N ALA A 59 -5.14 14.92 -17.56
CA ALA A 59 -6.18 15.61 -16.78
C ALA A 59 -6.96 14.68 -15.84
N SER A 60 -6.72 13.36 -15.90
CA SER A 60 -7.46 12.36 -15.14
C SER A 60 -6.68 11.90 -13.91
N VAL A 61 -7.40 11.60 -12.82
CA VAL A 61 -6.87 10.94 -11.63
C VAL A 61 -7.55 9.58 -11.50
N ILE A 62 -6.75 8.54 -11.28
CA ILE A 62 -7.18 7.15 -11.16
C ILE A 62 -6.87 6.70 -9.73
N ASP A 63 -7.92 6.40 -8.97
CA ASP A 63 -7.84 5.87 -7.62
C ASP A 63 -8.04 4.34 -7.62
N ASN A 64 -7.82 3.70 -6.46
CA ASN A 64 -8.11 2.29 -6.22
C ASN A 64 -7.44 1.34 -7.22
N ILE A 65 -6.19 1.63 -7.56
CA ILE A 65 -5.40 0.81 -8.47
C ILE A 65 -4.97 -0.47 -7.76
N GLY A 66 -5.38 -1.60 -8.31
CA GLY A 66 -4.97 -2.92 -7.86
C GLY A 66 -4.77 -3.90 -9.02
N PHE A 67 -3.91 -4.87 -8.80
CA PHE A 67 -3.61 -5.95 -9.74
C PHE A 67 -3.76 -7.29 -9.03
N ASN A 68 -4.47 -8.21 -9.66
CA ASN A 68 -4.66 -9.55 -9.11
C ASN A 68 -3.42 -10.40 -9.35
N ARG A 69 -3.27 -11.43 -8.52
CA ARG A 69 -2.22 -12.45 -8.71
C ARG A 69 -2.29 -13.01 -10.14
N GLY A 70 -1.17 -12.95 -10.84
CA GLY A 70 -1.04 -13.51 -12.20
C GLY A 70 -1.12 -12.48 -13.32
N ASP A 71 -1.62 -11.26 -13.03
CA ASP A 71 -1.62 -10.13 -13.97
C ASP A 71 -0.19 -9.76 -14.39
N SER A 72 -0.02 -9.26 -15.61
CA SER A 72 1.29 -8.84 -16.12
C SER A 72 1.92 -7.75 -15.23
N SER A 73 1.11 -6.80 -14.76
CA SER A 73 1.53 -5.75 -13.82
C SER A 73 1.88 -6.30 -12.44
N ALA A 74 1.10 -7.25 -11.89
CA ALA A 74 1.43 -7.89 -10.62
C ALA A 74 2.77 -8.64 -10.71
N ARG A 75 3.00 -9.40 -11.79
CA ARG A 75 4.30 -10.08 -12.01
C ARG A 75 5.45 -9.09 -12.18
N LEU A 76 5.20 -7.91 -12.76
CA LEU A 76 6.21 -6.86 -12.87
C LEU A 76 6.57 -6.31 -11.48
N LEU A 77 5.57 -6.03 -10.65
CA LEU A 77 5.74 -5.59 -9.27
C LEU A 77 6.43 -6.67 -8.40
N ASP A 78 6.10 -7.95 -8.58
CA ASP A 78 6.81 -9.05 -7.90
C ASP A 78 8.32 -9.01 -8.20
N ARG A 79 8.69 -8.85 -9.48
CA ARG A 79 10.11 -8.79 -9.88
C ARG A 79 10.81 -7.54 -9.35
N LYS A 80 10.13 -6.39 -9.34
CA LYS A 80 10.69 -5.08 -8.98
C LYS A 80 10.74 -4.86 -7.47
N CYS A 81 9.65 -5.20 -6.79
CA CYS A 81 9.35 -4.80 -5.41
C CYS A 81 9.15 -5.98 -4.45
N GLY A 82 8.99 -7.21 -4.95
CA GLY A 82 8.76 -8.41 -4.14
C GLY A 82 9.99 -8.94 -3.40
N LYS A 83 11.18 -8.39 -3.64
CA LYS A 83 12.39 -8.68 -2.86
C LYS A 83 12.39 -7.82 -1.59
N LYS A 84 11.67 -8.25 -0.56
CA LYS A 84 11.79 -7.69 0.80
C LYS A 84 12.33 -8.75 1.74
#